data_AF-A0A645DRQ2-F1
#
_entry.id   AF-A0A645DRQ2-F1
#
_cell.length_a   1.000
_cell.length_b   1.000
_cell.length_c   1.000
_cell.angle_alpha   90.00
_cell.angle_beta   90.00
_cell.angle_gamma   90.00
#
_symmetry.space_group_name_H-M   'P 1'
#
loop_
_entity.id
_entity.type
_entity.pdbx_description
1 polymer ?
#
loop_
_entity_poly.entity_id
_entity_poly.type
_entity_poly.pdbx_seq_one_letter_code
_entity_poly.pdbx_strand_id
1 'polypeptide(L)'
;MLNAFLRSLPRAYYQEKPAIHFGLGKGLYSHFTSPIRRYPDLLVHQQLWARDLGQNLKSNEEMAHWGAETSELESNNDEAYYAASDRMKLRYLDEMLESGHENIHHALVVKTVSAGVVVELPELGLQGFIDASDLPGAFRDRDKALRECTVGKALLVTLDSIDFTKGRAQFRIAPASAGRRDSAREI
;
A
#
# COMPACT_ATOMS: atom_id res chain seq x y z
N MET A 1 3.65 14.28 3.14
CA MET A 1 3.15 14.48 4.53
C MET A 1 1.88 13.68 4.82
N LEU A 2 0.88 13.63 3.93
CA LEU A 2 -0.37 12.87 4.16
C LEU A 2 -0.15 11.36 4.41
N ASN A 3 0.72 10.70 3.62
CA ASN A 3 1.00 9.27 3.80
C ASN A 3 1.63 8.91 5.15
N ALA A 4 2.43 9.80 5.73
CA ALA A 4 3.03 9.57 7.05
C ALA A 4 1.98 9.66 8.17
N PHE A 5 1.04 10.61 8.05
CA PHE A 5 -0.08 10.72 8.98
C PHE A 5 -1.00 9.50 8.91
N LEU A 6 -1.42 9.08 7.70
CA LEU A 6 -2.30 7.93 7.54
C LEU A 6 -1.67 6.64 8.09
N ARG A 7 -0.37 6.43 7.89
CA ARG A 7 0.37 5.28 8.44
C ARG A 7 0.54 5.31 9.97
N SER A 8 0.29 6.46 10.61
CA SER A 8 0.34 6.57 12.08
C SER A 8 -0.97 6.16 12.75
N LEU A 9 -2.07 6.04 11.98
CA LEU A 9 -3.36 5.63 12.51
C LEU A 9 -3.39 4.11 12.76
N PRO A 10 -4.04 3.66 13.84
CA PRO A 10 -4.20 2.24 14.10
C PRO A 10 -5.11 1.60 13.05
N ARG A 11 -4.86 0.33 12.74
CA ARG A 11 -5.75 -0.49 11.92
C ARG A 11 -7.08 -0.69 12.65
N ALA A 12 -8.20 -0.60 11.93
CA ALA A 12 -9.51 -0.95 12.48
C ALA A 12 -9.61 -2.48 12.68
N TYR A 13 -10.37 -2.91 13.69
CA TYR A 13 -10.58 -4.31 14.01
C TYR A 13 -11.99 -4.52 14.60
N TYR A 14 -12.46 -5.77 14.59
CA TYR A 14 -13.74 -6.15 15.16
C TYR A 14 -13.61 -6.39 16.67
N GLN A 15 -14.53 -5.83 17.44
CA GLN A 15 -14.63 -6.03 18.89
C GLN A 15 -16.09 -6.10 19.34
N GLU A 16 -16.32 -6.77 20.46
CA GLU A 16 -17.65 -7.01 21.04
C GLU A 16 -18.24 -5.75 21.68
N LYS A 17 -17.39 -4.89 22.24
CA LYS A 17 -17.80 -3.65 22.90
C LYS A 17 -17.84 -2.49 21.91
N PRO A 18 -18.81 -1.57 22.03
CA PRO A 18 -18.80 -0.37 21.21
C PRO A 18 -17.58 0.52 21.52
N ALA A 19 -16.97 1.07 20.49
CA ALA A 19 -15.93 2.09 20.58
C ALA A 19 -16.05 3.10 19.46
N ILE A 20 -15.35 4.23 19.62
CA ILE A 20 -15.30 5.27 18.60
C ILE A 20 -14.56 4.77 17.36
N HIS A 21 -15.21 4.89 16.20
CA HIS A 21 -14.55 4.70 14.92
C HIS A 21 -13.90 6.02 14.49
N PHE A 22 -12.66 6.25 14.94
CA PHE A 22 -11.94 7.51 14.76
C PHE A 22 -11.91 8.00 13.30
N GLY A 23 -11.56 7.12 12.36
CA GLY A 23 -11.48 7.48 10.92
C GLY A 23 -12.81 7.87 10.28
N LEU A 24 -13.96 7.57 10.92
CA LEU A 24 -15.30 7.93 10.45
C LEU A 24 -15.95 9.01 11.33
N GLY A 25 -15.33 9.40 12.44
CA GLY A 25 -15.92 10.33 13.41
C GLY A 25 -17.23 9.84 14.03
N LYS A 26 -17.41 8.51 14.18
CA LYS A 26 -18.66 7.90 14.70
C LYS A 26 -18.44 7.26 16.06
N GLY A 27 -19.33 7.54 17.02
CA GLY A 27 -19.29 6.92 18.36
C GLY A 27 -19.75 5.46 18.39
N LEU A 28 -20.60 5.05 17.43
CA LEU A 28 -21.07 3.68 17.25
C LEU A 28 -21.05 3.35 15.76
N TYR A 29 -20.35 2.27 15.41
CA TYR A 29 -20.26 1.77 14.05
C TYR A 29 -20.09 0.25 14.06
N SER A 30 -20.77 -0.43 13.13
CA SER A 30 -20.59 -1.86 12.89
C SER A 30 -20.87 -2.17 11.41
N HIS A 31 -20.22 -3.20 10.89
CA HIS A 31 -20.53 -3.73 9.56
C HIS A 31 -21.83 -4.55 9.59
N PHE A 32 -22.66 -4.39 8.57
CA PHE A 32 -23.95 -5.08 8.45
C PHE A 32 -24.35 -5.39 7.00
N THR A 33 -23.84 -4.66 6.03
CA THR A 33 -24.35 -4.64 4.64
C THR A 33 -23.75 -5.70 3.73
N SER A 34 -22.88 -6.60 4.20
CA SER A 34 -22.20 -7.58 3.34
C SER A 34 -22.00 -8.97 3.98
N PRO A 35 -23.07 -9.63 4.49
CA PRO A 35 -22.98 -10.92 5.17
C PRO A 35 -22.47 -12.09 4.31
N ILE A 36 -22.55 -11.97 2.97
CA ILE A 36 -22.03 -13.01 2.05
C ILE A 36 -20.49 -13.09 2.07
N ARG A 37 -19.81 -11.96 2.32
CA ARG A 37 -18.34 -11.85 2.19
C ARG A 37 -17.63 -11.38 3.45
N ARG A 38 -18.37 -11.13 4.54
CA ARG A 38 -17.83 -10.73 5.84
C ARG A 38 -18.59 -11.47 6.94
N TYR A 39 -17.88 -12.32 7.67
CA TYR A 39 -18.46 -13.09 8.77
C TYR A 39 -19.00 -12.21 9.92
N PRO A 40 -18.37 -11.06 10.29
CA PRO A 40 -18.92 -10.17 11.30
C PRO A 40 -20.32 -9.63 10.95
N ASP A 41 -20.58 -9.29 9.67
CA ASP A 41 -21.92 -8.92 9.22
C ASP A 41 -22.90 -10.08 9.44
N LEU A 42 -22.53 -11.32 9.11
CA LEU A 42 -23.38 -12.50 9.35
C LEU A 42 -23.71 -12.66 10.84
N LEU A 43 -22.75 -12.45 11.75
CA LEU A 43 -22.99 -12.49 13.19
C LEU A 43 -23.98 -11.40 13.62
N VAL A 44 -23.86 -10.18 13.10
CA VAL A 44 -24.83 -9.11 13.37
C VAL A 44 -26.23 -9.49 12.90
N HIS A 45 -26.36 -10.03 11.67
CA HIS A 45 -27.64 -10.52 11.15
C HIS A 45 -28.25 -11.61 12.05
N GLN A 46 -27.44 -12.57 12.51
CA GLN A 46 -27.90 -13.62 13.42
C GLN A 46 -28.35 -13.07 14.77
N GLN A 47 -27.64 -12.09 15.33
CA GLN A 47 -28.01 -11.46 16.61
C GLN A 47 -29.30 -10.64 16.50
N LEU A 48 -29.50 -9.93 15.39
CA LEU A 48 -30.74 -9.20 15.11
C LEU A 48 -31.91 -10.18 14.96
N TRP A 49 -31.73 -11.24 14.19
CA TRP A 49 -32.73 -12.29 14.03
C TRP A 49 -33.10 -12.97 15.35
N ALA A 50 -32.10 -13.35 16.15
CA ALA A 50 -32.32 -13.93 17.48
C ALA A 50 -33.07 -12.96 18.40
N ARG A 51 -32.75 -11.66 18.35
CA ARG A 51 -33.46 -10.63 19.11
C ARG A 51 -34.94 -10.55 18.71
N ASP A 52 -35.23 -10.55 17.41
CA ASP A 52 -36.60 -10.44 16.88
C ASP A 52 -37.44 -11.68 17.26
N LEU A 53 -36.82 -12.86 17.33
CA LEU A 53 -37.47 -14.10 17.75
C LEU A 53 -37.49 -14.32 19.27
N GLY A 54 -36.93 -13.41 20.08
CA GLY A 54 -36.82 -13.58 21.53
C GLY A 54 -35.91 -14.76 21.94
N GLN A 55 -34.96 -15.14 21.09
CA GLN A 55 -33.99 -16.20 21.34
C GLN A 55 -32.77 -15.67 22.09
N ASN A 56 -31.95 -16.60 22.61
CA ASN A 56 -30.70 -16.26 23.26
C ASN A 56 -29.73 -15.62 22.27
N LEU A 57 -29.17 -14.48 22.66
CA LEU A 57 -28.07 -13.85 21.95
C LEU A 57 -26.77 -14.57 22.24
N LYS A 58 -25.84 -14.57 21.28
CA LYS A 58 -24.45 -14.92 21.53
C LYS A 58 -23.88 -14.04 22.64
N SER A 59 -23.10 -14.66 23.50
CA SER A 59 -22.43 -14.02 24.63
C SER A 59 -21.34 -13.05 24.16
N ASN A 60 -20.93 -12.14 25.05
CA ASN A 60 -19.81 -11.25 24.77
C ASN A 60 -18.49 -12.01 24.56
N GLU A 61 -18.32 -13.17 25.21
CA GLU A 61 -17.14 -14.02 25.05
C GLU A 61 -17.08 -14.61 23.64
N GLU A 62 -18.19 -15.15 23.13
CA GLU A 62 -18.29 -15.62 21.75
C GLU A 62 -18.06 -14.50 20.74
N MET A 63 -18.65 -13.32 20.98
CA MET A 63 -18.47 -12.16 20.10
C MET A 63 -17.03 -11.65 20.10
N ALA A 64 -16.36 -11.67 21.25
CA ALA A 64 -14.95 -11.28 21.36
C ALA A 64 -14.03 -12.29 20.64
N HIS A 65 -14.31 -13.59 20.79
CA HIS A 65 -13.58 -14.64 20.09
C HIS A 65 -13.67 -14.46 18.56
N TRP A 66 -14.88 -14.33 18.02
CA TRP A 66 -15.06 -14.14 16.58
C TRP A 66 -14.53 -12.78 16.11
N GLY A 67 -14.63 -11.73 16.92
CA GLY A 67 -14.05 -10.42 16.61
C GLY A 67 -12.53 -10.50 16.42
N ALA A 68 -11.84 -11.19 17.32
CA ALA A 68 -10.40 -11.42 17.21
C ALA A 68 -10.04 -12.25 15.97
N GLU A 69 -10.69 -13.41 15.78
CA GLU A 69 -10.40 -14.32 14.67
C GLU A 69 -10.65 -13.67 13.30
N THR A 70 -11.79 -12.99 13.14
CA THR A 70 -12.12 -12.33 11.86
C THR A 70 -11.22 -11.15 11.55
N SER A 71 -10.72 -10.44 12.57
CA SER A 71 -9.73 -9.36 12.39
C SER A 71 -8.37 -9.91 11.93
N GLU A 72 -7.93 -11.03 12.49
CA GLU A 72 -6.70 -11.71 12.08
C GLU A 72 -6.81 -12.24 10.64
N LEU A 73 -7.94 -12.90 10.32
CA LEU A 73 -8.21 -13.39 8.96
C LEU A 73 -8.29 -12.26 7.94
N GLU A 74 -8.86 -11.12 8.29
CA GLU A 74 -8.88 -9.92 7.43
C GLU A 74 -7.46 -9.38 7.18
N SER A 75 -6.61 -9.34 8.21
CA SER A 75 -5.20 -8.95 8.04
C SER A 75 -4.44 -9.91 7.12
N ASN A 76 -4.60 -11.21 7.33
CA ASN A 76 -3.96 -12.24 6.50
C ASN A 76 -4.46 -12.18 5.04
N ASN A 77 -5.76 -11.92 4.83
CA ASN A 77 -6.32 -11.77 3.50
C ASN A 77 -5.73 -10.56 2.77
N ASP A 78 -5.62 -9.42 3.45
CA ASP A 78 -4.98 -8.21 2.91
C ASP A 78 -3.51 -8.48 2.53
N GLU A 79 -2.74 -9.11 3.42
CA GLU A 79 -1.34 -9.42 3.17
C GLU A 79 -1.16 -10.31 1.94
N ALA A 80 -1.97 -11.38 1.84
CA ALA A 80 -1.97 -12.26 0.68
C ALA A 80 -2.39 -11.53 -0.61
N TYR A 81 -3.40 -10.66 -0.53
CA TYR A 81 -3.85 -9.85 -1.66
C TYR A 81 -2.75 -8.90 -2.14
N TYR A 82 -2.12 -8.15 -1.24
CA TYR A 82 -1.04 -7.22 -1.60
C TYR A 82 0.17 -7.96 -2.17
N ALA A 83 0.57 -9.09 -1.58
CA ALA A 83 1.67 -9.90 -2.11
C ALA A 83 1.38 -10.41 -3.54
N ALA A 84 0.16 -10.88 -3.80
CA ALA A 84 -0.25 -11.32 -5.13
C ALA A 84 -0.30 -10.15 -6.12
N SER A 85 -0.89 -9.02 -5.72
CA SER A 85 -0.98 -7.80 -6.52
C SER A 85 0.40 -7.28 -6.90
N ASP A 86 1.32 -7.17 -5.94
CA ASP A 86 2.69 -6.70 -6.18
C ASP A 86 3.45 -7.63 -7.11
N ARG A 87 3.27 -8.95 -6.97
CA ARG A 87 3.85 -9.93 -7.91
C ARG A 87 3.34 -9.73 -9.34
N MET A 88 2.05 -9.43 -9.52
CA MET A 88 1.47 -9.15 -10.84
C MET A 88 2.00 -7.84 -11.42
N LYS A 89 2.12 -6.78 -10.61
CA LYS A 89 2.69 -5.49 -11.03
C LYS A 89 4.16 -5.63 -11.45
N LEU A 90 4.94 -6.45 -10.74
CA LEU A 90 6.33 -6.72 -11.11
C LEU A 90 6.40 -7.44 -12.46
N ARG A 91 5.55 -8.44 -12.71
CA ARG A 91 5.48 -9.09 -14.03
C ARG A 91 5.12 -8.13 -15.15
N TYR A 92 4.18 -7.23 -14.91
CA TYR A 92 3.81 -6.20 -15.87
C TYR A 92 5.00 -5.30 -16.24
N LEU A 93 5.79 -4.89 -15.24
CA LEU A 93 7.01 -4.11 -15.46
C LEU A 93 8.10 -4.88 -16.23
N ASP A 94 8.22 -6.18 -15.98
CA ASP A 94 9.17 -7.08 -16.67
C ASP A 94 8.83 -7.20 -18.16
N GLU A 95 7.56 -7.46 -18.49
CA GLU A 95 7.06 -7.55 -19.86
C GLU A 95 7.25 -6.21 -20.62
N MET A 96 7.07 -5.09 -19.92
CA MET A 96 7.29 -3.76 -20.49
C MET A 96 8.77 -3.49 -20.80
N LEU A 97 9.68 -3.99 -19.96
CA LEU A 97 11.13 -3.92 -20.21
C LEU A 97 11.53 -4.74 -21.44
N GLU A 98 11.00 -5.96 -21.56
CA GLU A 98 11.29 -6.87 -22.68
C GLU A 98 10.78 -6.36 -24.02
N SER A 99 9.62 -5.68 -24.02
CA SER A 99 8.98 -5.17 -25.23
C SER A 99 9.60 -3.88 -25.76
N GLY A 100 10.58 -3.29 -25.06
CA GLY A 100 11.29 -2.08 -25.49
C GLY A 100 10.42 -0.82 -25.52
N HIS A 101 9.29 -0.83 -24.82
CA HIS A 101 8.45 0.35 -24.64
C HIS A 101 9.14 1.42 -23.79
N GLU A 102 8.58 2.63 -23.81
CA GLU A 102 9.04 3.72 -22.96
C GLU A 102 8.95 3.32 -21.49
N ASN A 103 10.11 3.23 -20.85
CA ASN A 103 10.30 2.74 -19.48
C ASN A 103 10.69 3.91 -18.57
N ILE A 104 9.93 5.00 -18.65
CA ILE A 104 10.12 6.18 -17.81
C ILE A 104 8.89 6.32 -16.94
N HIS A 105 9.10 6.32 -15.63
CA HIS A 105 8.04 6.36 -14.63
C HIS A 105 8.19 7.57 -13.73
N HIS A 106 7.05 8.14 -13.34
CA HIS A 106 7.00 9.08 -12.24
C HIS A 106 7.05 8.31 -10.92
N ALA A 107 8.03 8.66 -10.08
CA ALA A 107 8.20 8.03 -8.78
C ALA A 107 8.26 9.08 -7.66
N LEU A 108 7.72 8.73 -6.50
CA LEU A 108 7.75 9.55 -5.29
C LEU A 108 8.67 8.91 -4.26
N VAL A 109 9.56 9.70 -3.66
CA VAL A 109 10.40 9.23 -2.56
C VAL A 109 9.52 8.94 -1.34
N VAL A 110 9.47 7.68 -0.92
CA VAL A 110 8.72 7.23 0.27
C VAL A 110 9.60 7.27 1.51
N LYS A 111 10.83 6.77 1.39
CA LYS A 111 11.76 6.65 2.50
C LYS A 111 13.20 6.68 2.00
N THR A 112 14.06 7.31 2.78
CA THR A 112 15.51 7.31 2.56
C THR A 112 16.18 6.42 3.60
N VAL A 113 17.09 5.56 3.15
CA VAL A 113 17.91 4.66 3.99
C VAL A 113 19.38 4.82 3.61
N SER A 114 20.30 4.34 4.44
CA SER A 114 21.75 4.45 4.17
C SER A 114 22.17 3.78 2.85
N ALA A 115 21.47 2.72 2.44
CA ALA A 115 21.74 1.99 1.21
C ALA A 115 21.16 2.67 -0.06
N GLY A 116 20.25 3.64 0.07
CA GLY A 116 19.54 4.19 -1.08
C GLY A 116 18.17 4.77 -0.75
N VAL A 117 17.30 4.83 -1.75
CA VAL A 117 15.99 5.47 -1.64
C VAL A 117 14.90 4.49 -2.06
N VAL A 118 13.88 4.35 -1.21
CA VAL A 118 12.65 3.64 -1.56
C VAL A 118 11.71 4.63 -2.24
N VAL A 119 11.30 4.28 -3.45
CA VAL A 119 10.39 5.08 -4.27
C VAL A 119 9.10 4.32 -4.53
N GLU A 120 8.01 5.04 -4.75
CA GLU A 120 6.71 4.48 -5.12
C GLU A 120 6.28 5.05 -6.45
N LEU A 121 5.83 4.19 -7.36
CA LEU A 121 5.23 4.57 -8.65
C LEU A 121 3.74 4.76 -8.42
N PRO A 122 3.20 6.01 -8.38
CA PRO A 122 1.81 6.24 -8.01
C PRO A 122 0.82 5.60 -8.98
N GLU A 123 1.19 5.46 -10.24
CA GLU A 123 0.36 4.87 -11.29
C GLU A 123 0.12 3.36 -11.09
N LEU A 124 1.10 2.66 -10.51
CA LEU A 124 1.00 1.21 -10.23
C LEU A 124 0.73 0.92 -8.75
N GLY A 125 0.94 1.89 -7.86
CA GLY A 125 0.96 1.66 -6.41
C GLY A 125 2.00 0.60 -6.05
N LEU A 126 3.16 0.62 -6.70
CA LEU A 126 4.26 -0.33 -6.50
C LEU A 126 5.47 0.39 -5.91
N GLN A 127 6.12 -0.25 -4.92
CA GLN A 127 7.38 0.25 -4.37
C GLN A 127 8.59 -0.37 -5.09
N GLY A 128 9.62 0.45 -5.28
CA GLY A 128 10.91 0.04 -5.78
C GLY A 128 12.06 0.68 -5.03
N PHE A 129 13.27 0.37 -5.48
CA PHE A 129 14.49 0.82 -4.84
C PHE A 129 15.43 1.47 -5.84
N ILE A 130 16.09 2.54 -5.42
CA ILE A 130 17.20 3.19 -6.13
C ILE A 130 18.42 3.06 -5.23
N ASP A 131 19.50 2.47 -5.74
CA ASP A 131 20.75 2.37 -4.99
C ASP A 131 21.35 3.76 -4.75
N ALA A 132 22.00 3.95 -3.61
CA ALA A 132 22.65 5.22 -3.30
C ALA A 132 23.69 5.62 -4.35
N SER A 133 24.32 4.65 -5.01
CA SER A 133 25.33 4.86 -6.06
C SER A 133 24.75 5.47 -7.34
N ASP A 134 23.46 5.22 -7.62
CA ASP A 134 22.74 5.73 -8.79
C ASP A 134 22.14 7.13 -8.55
N LEU A 135 22.34 7.70 -7.35
CA LEU A 135 21.85 9.04 -7.03
C LEU A 135 22.77 10.15 -7.59
N PRO A 136 22.22 11.32 -7.98
CA PRO A 136 23.00 12.41 -8.53
C PRO A 136 23.97 12.95 -7.49
N GLY A 137 25.26 13.04 -7.85
CA GLY A 137 26.29 13.54 -6.93
C GLY A 137 26.75 12.53 -5.87
N ALA A 138 26.23 11.30 -5.85
CA ALA A 138 26.61 10.26 -4.89
C ALA A 138 28.10 9.91 -4.92
N PHE A 139 28.73 9.97 -6.10
CA PHE A 139 30.18 9.77 -6.25
C PHE A 139 31.02 10.76 -5.42
N ARG A 140 30.51 11.98 -5.19
CA ARG A 140 31.21 13.01 -4.41
C ARG A 140 30.90 12.90 -2.93
N ASP A 141 29.62 12.81 -2.60
CA ASP A 141 29.14 12.76 -1.23
C ASP A 141 27.79 12.03 -1.21
N ARG A 142 27.85 10.75 -0.82
CA ARG A 142 26.68 9.88 -0.71
C ARG A 142 25.67 10.41 0.31
N ASP A 143 26.14 10.94 1.44
CA ASP A 143 25.26 11.40 2.51
C ASP A 143 24.53 12.67 2.09
N LYS A 144 25.20 13.55 1.33
CA LYS A 144 24.56 14.72 0.71
C LYS A 144 23.51 14.31 -0.33
N ALA A 145 23.83 13.38 -1.23
CA ALA A 145 22.89 12.91 -2.25
C ALA A 145 21.61 12.30 -1.63
N LEU A 146 21.76 11.54 -0.55
CA LEU A 146 20.63 11.00 0.22
C LEU A 146 19.79 12.10 0.88
N ARG A 147 20.44 13.13 1.45
CA ARG A 147 19.74 14.28 2.05
C ARG A 147 18.94 15.09 1.03
N GLU A 148 19.40 15.16 -0.22
CA GLU A 148 18.68 15.84 -1.31
C GLU A 148 17.44 15.06 -1.79
N CYS A 149 17.33 13.77 -1.44
CA CYS A 149 16.18 12.91 -1.71
C CYS A 149 15.25 12.90 -0.49
N THR A 150 14.47 13.97 -0.33
CA THR A 150 13.50 14.11 0.76
C THR A 150 12.20 13.37 0.45
N VAL A 151 11.52 12.91 1.51
CA VAL A 151 10.22 12.22 1.40
C VAL A 151 9.19 13.12 0.72
N GLY A 152 8.55 12.58 -0.32
CA GLY A 152 7.57 13.28 -1.16
C GLY A 152 8.17 13.97 -2.39
N LYS A 153 9.49 13.99 -2.57
CA LYS A 153 10.12 14.49 -3.80
C LYS A 153 9.75 13.59 -4.99
N ALA A 154 9.34 14.19 -6.09
CA ALA A 154 9.10 13.51 -7.35
C ALA A 154 10.41 13.33 -8.12
N LEU A 155 10.58 12.14 -8.70
CA LEU A 155 11.72 11.75 -9.53
C LEU A 155 11.19 11.08 -10.80
N LEU A 156 11.92 11.24 -11.90
CA LEU A 156 11.74 10.41 -13.08
C LEU A 156 12.72 9.26 -12.99
N VAL A 157 12.20 8.03 -13.13
CA VAL A 157 12.99 6.82 -12.97
C VAL A 157 12.80 5.88 -14.15
N THR A 158 13.81 5.07 -14.42
CA THR A 158 13.74 3.98 -15.40
C THR A 158 13.96 2.66 -14.70
N LEU A 159 13.16 1.64 -15.04
CA LEU A 159 13.38 0.29 -14.51
C LEU A 159 14.68 -0.28 -15.05
N ASP A 160 15.53 -0.78 -14.17
CA ASP A 160 16.81 -1.39 -14.52
C ASP A 160 16.75 -2.91 -14.47
N SER A 161 16.20 -3.45 -13.39
CA SER A 161 16.06 -4.89 -13.20
C SER A 161 14.96 -5.21 -12.19
N ILE A 162 14.46 -6.45 -12.22
CA ILE A 162 13.50 -6.96 -11.27
C ILE A 162 14.08 -8.18 -10.54
N ASP A 163 14.06 -8.13 -9.21
CA ASP A 163 14.38 -9.28 -8.37
C ASP A 163 13.07 -9.92 -7.90
N PHE A 164 12.61 -10.95 -8.63
CA PHE A 164 11.42 -11.72 -8.27
C PHE A 164 11.59 -12.55 -6.98
N THR A 165 12.82 -12.81 -6.54
CA THR A 165 13.09 -13.54 -5.30
C THR A 165 12.80 -12.63 -4.10
N LYS A 166 13.20 -11.36 -4.19
CA LYS A 166 12.96 -10.35 -3.16
C LYS A 166 11.65 -9.58 -3.34
N GLY A 167 10.97 -9.75 -4.48
CA GLY A 167 9.76 -9.01 -4.83
C GLY A 167 10.02 -7.51 -4.97
N ARG A 168 11.15 -7.12 -5.56
CA ARG A 168 11.57 -5.71 -5.66
C ARG A 168 11.98 -5.33 -7.07
N ALA A 169 11.48 -4.18 -7.53
CA ALA A 169 11.96 -3.51 -8.73
C ALA A 169 13.13 -2.57 -8.39
N GLN A 170 14.19 -2.65 -9.19
CA GLN A 170 15.35 -1.76 -9.12
C GLN A 170 15.21 -0.68 -10.18
N PHE A 171 15.38 0.56 -9.75
CA PHE A 171 15.21 1.75 -10.57
C PHE A 171 16.49 2.57 -10.60
N ARG A 172 16.71 3.27 -11.71
CA ARG A 172 17.72 4.33 -11.84
C ARG A 172 17.06 5.64 -12.16
N ILE A 173 17.74 6.76 -11.91
CA ILE A 173 17.22 8.08 -12.31
C ILE A 173 17.28 8.23 -13.82
N ALA A 174 16.17 8.64 -14.41
CA ALA A 174 16.09 8.90 -15.84
C ALA A 174 17.03 10.07 -16.23
N PRO A 175 17.75 9.98 -17.36
CA PRO A 175 18.59 11.07 -17.83
C PRO A 175 17.74 12.33 -18.14
N ALA A 176 18.28 13.51 -17.81
CA ALA A 176 17.57 14.80 -17.91
C ALA A 176 17.04 15.14 -19.33
N SER A 177 17.50 14.45 -20.37
CA SER A 177 17.06 14.61 -21.76
C SER A 177 15.72 13.94 -22.09
N ALA A 178 15.16 13.12 -21.19
CA ALA A 178 13.99 12.30 -21.48
C ALA A 178 12.65 13.03 -21.30
N GLY A 179 12.58 14.07 -20.46
CA GLY A 179 11.33 14.81 -20.19
C GLY A 179 10.99 15.93 -21.18
N ARG A 180 11.60 15.98 -22.38
CA ARG A 180 11.46 17.13 -23.30
C ARG A 180 10.59 16.89 -24.55
N ARG A 181 9.95 15.71 -24.69
CA ARG A 181 9.17 15.39 -25.90
C ARG A 181 7.65 15.60 -25.79
N ASP A 182 7.10 15.83 -24.60
CA ASP A 182 5.65 15.95 -24.42
C ASP A 182 5.08 17.38 -24.48
N SER A 183 5.90 18.40 -24.76
CA SER A 183 5.43 19.80 -24.90
C SER A 183 5.37 20.32 -26.34
N ALA A 184 5.49 19.45 -27.35
CA ALA A 184 5.55 19.86 -28.77
C ALA A 184 4.46 19.24 -29.67
N ARG A 185 3.36 18.71 -29.11
CA ARG A 185 2.21 18.21 -29.89
C ARG A 185 0.88 18.78 -29.39
N GLU A 186 0.78 20.10 -29.35
CA GLU A 186 -0.49 20.82 -29.46
C GLU A 186 -0.25 22.08 -30.31
N ILE A 187 -0.39 21.94 -31.63
CA ILE A 187 -0.98 22.92 -32.57
C ILE A 187 -1.65 22.10 -33.68
#